data_AF-A0A961J4J6-F1
#
_entry.id   AF-A0A961J4J6-F1
#
_cell.length_a   1.000
_cell.length_b   1.000
_cell.length_c   1.000
_cell.angle_alpha   90.00
_cell.angle_beta   90.00
_cell.angle_gamma   90.00
#
_symmetry.space_group_name_H-M   'P 1'
#
loop_
_entity.id
_entity.type
_entity.pdbx_description
1 polymer ?
#
loop_
_entity_poly.entity_id
_entity_poly.type
_entity_poly.pdbx_seq_one_letter_code
_entity_poly.pdbx_strand_id
1 'polypeptide(L)'
;MSSKRSFSTLIKPQYLKVVRSLGYALTLGDADAWIAFSQILVARLADQERAAVAYAALMSLDDPATALAVAETVLGRGTGIPVAPFSDLAGQAAYWADMADADELEAYCMAIFNRLEPDTQAAFVRYVQTRAAA
;
A
#
# COMPACT_ATOMS: atom_id res chain seq x y z
N MET A 1 -16.27 -50.51 7.32
CA MET A 1 -16.79 -49.12 7.32
C MET A 1 -15.61 -48.17 7.33
N SER A 2 -15.36 -47.44 6.24
CA SER A 2 -14.28 -46.45 6.18
C SER A 2 -14.63 -45.31 7.13
N SER A 3 -13.91 -45.21 8.26
CA SER A 3 -14.05 -44.07 9.17
C SER A 3 -13.70 -42.82 8.38
N LYS A 4 -14.71 -42.00 8.06
CA LYS A 4 -14.51 -40.73 7.36
C LYS A 4 -13.60 -39.87 8.23
N ARG A 5 -12.32 -39.77 7.86
CA ARG A 5 -11.37 -38.85 8.51
C ARG A 5 -11.98 -37.45 8.41
N SER A 6 -12.36 -36.89 9.55
CA SER A 6 -12.86 -35.51 9.60
C SER A 6 -11.69 -34.59 9.30
N PHE A 7 -11.85 -33.58 8.45
CA PHE A 7 -10.80 -32.60 8.18
C PHE A 7 -10.26 -31.98 9.48
N SER A 8 -11.13 -31.82 10.48
CA SER A 8 -10.77 -31.32 11.81
C SER A 8 -9.75 -32.18 12.57
N THR A 9 -9.63 -33.47 12.27
CA THR A 9 -8.62 -34.36 12.87
C THR A 9 -7.30 -34.37 12.09
N LEU A 10 -7.25 -33.75 10.91
CA LEU A 10 -6.06 -33.71 10.04
C LEU A 10 -5.34 -32.36 10.07
N ILE A 11 -6.08 -31.27 10.28
CA ILE A 11 -5.54 -29.92 10.34
C ILE A 11 -4.84 -29.65 11.68
N LYS A 12 -3.77 -28.83 11.68
CA LYS A 12 -3.13 -28.40 12.93
C LYS A 12 -4.13 -27.63 13.82
N PRO A 13 -4.12 -27.84 15.15
CA PRO A 13 -5.08 -27.20 16.05
C PRO A 13 -5.13 -25.67 15.95
N GLN A 14 -3.99 -25.01 15.73
CA GLN A 14 -3.93 -23.55 15.59
C GLN A 14 -4.66 -23.04 14.33
N TYR A 15 -4.53 -23.75 13.21
CA TYR A 15 -5.21 -23.39 11.96
C TYR A 15 -6.71 -23.68 12.05
N LEU A 16 -7.11 -24.76 12.74
CA LEU A 16 -8.54 -25.04 12.98
C LEU A 16 -9.22 -23.91 13.77
N LYS A 17 -8.51 -23.31 14.75
CA LYS A 17 -9.02 -22.15 15.49
C LYS A 17 -9.21 -20.94 14.57
N VAL A 18 -8.24 -20.65 13.69
CA VAL A 18 -8.34 -19.55 12.71
C VAL A 18 -9.54 -19.74 11.80
N VAL A 19 -9.73 -20.93 11.22
CA VAL A 19 -10.86 -21.23 10.32
C VAL A 19 -12.21 -21.04 11.03
N ARG A 20 -12.33 -21.49 12.28
CA ARG A 20 -13.55 -21.29 13.08
C ARG A 20 -13.81 -19.81 13.38
N SER A 21 -12.77 -19.08 13.77
CA SER A 21 -12.87 -17.65 14.06
C SER A 21 -13.22 -16.82 12.83
N LEU A 22 -12.72 -17.18 11.66
CA LEU A 22 -13.15 -16.58 10.40
C LEU A 22 -14.65 -16.80 10.17
N GLY A 23 -15.14 -18.03 10.41
CA GLY A 23 -16.57 -18.33 10.35
C GLY A 23 -17.41 -17.46 11.31
N TYR A 24 -16.92 -17.20 12.52
CA TYR A 24 -17.60 -16.29 13.45
C TYR A 24 -17.59 -14.84 12.97
N ALA A 25 -16.46 -14.33 12.50
CA ALA A 25 -16.37 -12.96 11.96
C ALA A 25 -17.33 -12.76 10.78
N LEU A 26 -17.39 -13.73 9.86
CA LEU A 26 -18.33 -13.74 8.75
C LEU A 26 -19.80 -13.81 9.19
N THR A 27 -20.10 -14.57 10.24
CA THR A 27 -21.47 -14.74 10.74
C THR A 27 -21.98 -13.50 11.46
N LEU A 28 -21.13 -12.85 12.26
CA LEU A 28 -21.48 -11.64 13.00
C LEU A 28 -21.51 -10.41 12.09
N GLY A 29 -20.56 -10.31 11.15
CA GLY A 29 -20.56 -9.28 10.11
C GLY A 29 -20.28 -7.86 10.59
N ASP A 30 -19.99 -7.65 11.88
CA ASP A 30 -19.67 -6.35 12.46
C ASP A 30 -18.15 -6.09 12.55
N ALA A 31 -17.80 -4.82 12.72
CA ALA A 31 -16.40 -4.38 12.76
C ALA A 31 -15.63 -4.98 13.95
N ASP A 32 -16.26 -5.12 15.11
CA ASP A 32 -15.63 -5.65 16.32
C ASP A 32 -15.22 -7.12 16.15
N ALA A 33 -16.05 -7.91 15.47
CA ALA A 33 -15.75 -9.31 15.14
C ALA A 33 -14.53 -9.43 14.21
N TRP A 34 -14.41 -8.54 13.22
CA TRP A 34 -13.24 -8.48 12.33
C TRP A 34 -11.98 -8.02 13.05
N ILE A 35 -12.08 -7.02 13.94
CA ILE A 35 -10.97 -6.56 14.80
C ILE A 35 -10.51 -7.70 15.71
N ALA A 36 -11.43 -8.40 16.38
CA ALA A 36 -11.11 -9.56 17.21
C ALA A 36 -10.47 -10.69 16.40
N PHE A 37 -10.94 -10.94 15.17
CA PHE A 37 -10.33 -11.92 14.27
C PHE A 37 -8.87 -11.58 13.94
N SER A 38 -8.55 -10.31 13.70
CA SER A 38 -7.16 -9.88 13.46
C SER A 38 -6.21 -10.26 14.61
N GLN A 39 -6.68 -10.14 15.86
CA GLN A 39 -5.90 -10.53 17.05
C GLN A 39 -5.70 -12.04 17.14
N ILE A 40 -6.68 -12.82 16.67
CA ILE A 40 -6.57 -14.29 16.60
C ILE A 40 -5.53 -14.70 15.56
N LEU A 41 -5.45 -14.00 14.42
CA LEU A 41 -4.39 -14.22 13.43
C LEU A 41 -3.01 -13.99 14.05
N VAL A 42 -2.83 -12.87 14.77
CA VAL A 42 -1.57 -12.57 15.50
C VAL A 42 -1.22 -13.67 16.49
N ALA A 43 -2.19 -14.16 17.27
CA ALA A 43 -1.94 -15.16 18.30
C ALA A 43 -1.71 -16.60 17.79
N ARG A 44 -2.03 -16.91 16.52
CA ARG A 44 -2.10 -18.29 16.02
C ARG A 44 -1.31 -18.56 14.75
N LEU A 45 -0.94 -17.53 14.00
CA LEU A 45 -0.21 -17.63 12.74
C LEU A 45 1.16 -16.96 12.84
N ALA A 46 2.13 -17.54 12.15
CA ALA A 46 3.44 -16.91 11.94
C ALA A 46 3.31 -15.66 11.05
N ASP A 47 4.28 -14.75 11.14
CA ASP A 47 4.28 -13.48 10.40
C ASP A 47 4.13 -13.69 8.88
N GLN A 48 4.87 -14.65 8.32
CA GLN A 48 4.78 -15.00 6.90
C GLN A 48 3.38 -15.54 6.51
N GLU A 49 2.75 -16.33 7.38
CA GLU A 49 1.39 -16.85 7.13
C GLU A 49 0.36 -15.71 7.14
N ARG A 50 0.50 -14.73 8.05
CA ARG A 50 -0.37 -13.54 8.09
C ARG A 50 -0.20 -12.68 6.85
N ALA A 51 1.04 -12.45 6.41
CA ALA A 51 1.33 -11.72 5.18
C ALA A 51 0.70 -12.39 3.95
N ALA A 52 0.79 -13.73 3.86
CA ALA A 52 0.18 -14.49 2.76
C ALA A 52 -1.36 -14.38 2.76
N VAL A 53 -2.00 -14.41 3.94
CA VAL A 53 -3.45 -14.20 4.07
C VAL A 53 -3.86 -12.79 3.63
N ALA A 54 -3.13 -11.77 4.08
CA ALA A 54 -3.40 -10.38 3.70
C ALA A 54 -3.25 -10.18 2.18
N TYR A 55 -2.19 -10.73 1.58
CA TYR A 55 -1.99 -10.70 0.14
C TYR A 55 -3.13 -11.40 -0.62
N ALA A 56 -3.51 -12.61 -0.21
CA ALA A 56 -4.59 -13.35 -0.85
C ALA A 56 -5.95 -12.62 -0.73
N ALA A 57 -6.21 -11.97 0.40
CA ALA A 57 -7.42 -11.17 0.59
C ALA A 57 -7.44 -9.95 -0.33
N LEU A 58 -6.33 -9.21 -0.45
CA LEU A 58 -6.23 -8.06 -1.36
C LEU A 58 -6.36 -8.48 -2.84
N MET A 59 -5.72 -9.59 -3.23
CA MET A 59 -5.82 -10.15 -4.59
C MET A 59 -7.22 -10.64 -4.95
N SER A 60 -8.11 -10.83 -3.98
CA SER A 60 -9.49 -11.26 -4.20
C SER A 60 -10.45 -10.11 -4.51
N LEU A 61 -9.98 -8.86 -4.48
CA LEU A 61 -10.77 -7.68 -4.77
C LEU A 61 -10.72 -7.39 -6.28
N ASP A 62 -11.89 -7.28 -6.91
CA ASP A 62 -11.99 -7.04 -8.36
C ASP A 62 -11.55 -5.62 -8.76
N ASP A 63 -11.79 -4.64 -7.88
CA ASP A 63 -11.44 -3.25 -8.10
C ASP A 63 -10.08 -2.90 -7.44
N PRO A 64 -9.06 -2.55 -8.24
CA PRO A 64 -7.76 -2.13 -7.71
C PRO A 64 -7.84 -0.92 -6.76
N ALA A 65 -8.78 0.01 -6.98
CA ALA A 65 -8.92 1.18 -6.12
C ALA A 65 -9.40 0.77 -4.71
N THR A 66 -10.30 -0.20 -4.63
CA THR A 66 -10.75 -0.79 -3.35
C THR A 66 -9.59 -1.48 -2.62
N ALA A 67 -8.76 -2.26 -3.33
CA ALA A 67 -7.59 -2.90 -2.72
C ALA A 67 -6.60 -1.88 -2.15
N LEU A 68 -6.35 -0.79 -2.89
CA LEU A 68 -5.51 0.31 -2.44
C LEU A 68 -6.10 1.01 -1.21
N ALA A 69 -7.38 1.36 -1.24
CA ALA A 69 -8.05 2.05 -0.14
C ALA A 69 -8.03 1.23 1.17
N VAL A 70 -8.20 -0.09 1.08
CA VAL A 70 -8.09 -0.99 2.24
C VAL A 70 -6.67 -0.97 2.80
N ALA A 71 -5.65 -1.07 1.93
CA ALA A 71 -4.26 -1.03 2.35
C ALA A 71 -3.91 0.30 3.04
N GLU A 72 -4.30 1.43 2.46
CA GLU A 72 -4.07 2.77 3.03
C GLU A 72 -4.76 2.95 4.39
N THR A 73 -5.98 2.41 4.54
CA THR A 73 -6.71 2.47 5.81
C THR A 73 -5.96 1.73 6.93
N VAL A 74 -5.37 0.58 6.63
CA VAL A 74 -4.63 -0.24 7.60
C VAL A 74 -3.27 0.36 7.93
N LEU A 75 -2.58 0.93 6.94
CA LEU A 75 -1.27 1.56 7.14
C LEU A 75 -1.36 2.88 7.92
N GLY A 76 -2.58 3.43 8.07
CA GLY A 76 -2.79 4.80 8.46
C GLY A 76 -2.35 5.73 7.31
N ARG A 77 -2.92 6.93 7.22
CA ARG A 77 -2.41 7.93 6.27
C ARG A 77 -0.90 8.11 6.52
N GLY A 78 -0.03 7.73 5.59
CA GLY A 78 1.39 8.05 5.68
C GLY A 78 2.43 7.00 5.28
N THR A 79 2.17 6.09 4.35
CA THR A 79 3.22 5.27 3.69
C THR A 79 3.54 5.75 2.27
N GLY A 80 3.61 7.09 2.07
CA GLY A 80 4.09 7.71 0.80
C GLY A 80 3.20 8.79 0.17
N ILE A 81 2.02 9.00 0.75
CA ILE A 81 1.09 10.15 0.62
C ILE A 81 0.24 10.25 -0.68
N PRO A 82 -1.09 10.43 -0.55
CA PRO A 82 -2.02 10.73 -1.66
C PRO A 82 -1.74 12.05 -2.39
N VAL A 83 -1.71 12.00 -3.71
CA VAL A 83 -1.74 13.18 -4.60
C VAL A 83 -3.09 13.87 -4.48
N ALA A 84 -3.10 15.15 -4.11
CA ALA A 84 -4.33 15.94 -4.02
C ALA A 84 -5.01 16.01 -5.40
N PRO A 85 -6.31 15.63 -5.54
CA PRO A 85 -7.01 15.55 -6.84
C PRO A 85 -7.14 16.87 -7.63
N PHE A 86 -6.70 18.00 -7.08
CA PHE A 86 -6.93 19.35 -7.60
C PHE A 86 -5.65 20.20 -7.80
N SER A 87 -4.46 19.60 -7.80
CA SER A 87 -3.22 20.33 -8.09
C SER A 87 -2.86 20.23 -9.57
N ASP A 88 -2.52 21.37 -10.18
CA ASP A 88 -1.92 21.38 -11.52
C ASP A 88 -0.55 20.65 -11.50
N LEU A 89 0.01 20.37 -12.68
CA LEU A 89 1.28 19.63 -12.77
C LEU A 89 2.43 20.31 -12.02
N ALA A 90 2.41 21.66 -11.93
CA ALA A 90 3.40 22.43 -11.20
C ALA A 90 3.25 22.25 -9.67
N GLY A 91 2.01 22.32 -9.15
CA GLY A 91 1.71 22.08 -7.74
C GLY A 91 2.04 20.65 -7.32
N GLN A 92 1.82 19.67 -8.19
CA GLN A 92 2.26 18.29 -7.95
C GLN A 92 3.78 18.22 -7.85
N ALA A 93 4.52 18.75 -8.83
CA ALA A 93 5.98 18.71 -8.82
C ALA A 93 6.60 19.40 -7.59
N ALA A 94 6.02 20.53 -7.15
CA ALA A 94 6.45 21.22 -5.94
C ALA A 94 6.22 20.38 -4.68
N TYR A 95 5.05 19.74 -4.57
CA TYR A 95 4.73 18.85 -3.44
C TYR A 95 5.71 17.68 -3.32
N TRP A 96 6.06 17.04 -4.45
CA TRP A 96 7.06 15.97 -4.47
C TRP A 96 8.45 16.48 -4.08
N ALA A 97 8.82 17.68 -4.52
CA ALA A 97 10.10 18.29 -4.16
C ALA A 97 10.19 18.65 -2.67
N ASP A 98 9.11 19.10 -2.04
CA ASP A 98 9.07 19.44 -0.60
C ASP A 98 9.27 18.21 0.31
N MET A 99 8.90 17.03 -0.18
CA MET A 99 8.99 15.76 0.56
C MET A 99 10.30 15.00 0.32
N ALA A 100 11.02 15.31 -0.77
CA ALA A 100 12.23 14.61 -1.17
C ALA A 100 13.44 15.02 -0.31
N ASP A 101 14.34 14.07 -0.06
CA ASP A 101 15.64 14.40 0.53
C ASP A 101 16.61 15.02 -0.50
N ALA A 102 17.80 15.43 -0.04
CA ALA A 102 18.77 16.12 -0.89
C ALA A 102 19.28 15.26 -2.06
N ASP A 103 19.51 13.96 -1.82
CA ASP A 103 20.02 13.04 -2.83
C ASP A 103 18.92 12.75 -3.88
N GLU A 104 17.68 12.60 -3.42
CA GLU A 104 16.50 12.44 -4.26
C GLU A 104 16.25 13.67 -5.15
N LEU A 105 16.36 14.88 -4.59
CA LEU A 105 16.19 16.12 -5.34
C LEU A 105 17.18 16.24 -6.50
N GLU A 106 18.46 15.94 -6.25
CA GLU A 106 19.50 15.96 -7.28
C GLU A 106 19.22 14.91 -8.37
N ALA A 107 18.87 13.69 -7.97
CA ALA A 107 18.56 12.60 -8.89
C ALA A 107 17.34 12.91 -9.77
N TYR A 108 16.24 13.40 -9.17
CA TYR A 108 15.02 13.76 -9.89
C TYR A 108 15.26 14.92 -10.86
N CYS A 109 15.95 15.97 -10.42
CA CYS A 109 16.27 17.13 -11.26
C CYS A 109 17.05 16.70 -12.51
N MET A 110 18.13 15.92 -12.34
CA MET A 110 18.97 15.46 -13.44
C MET A 110 18.19 14.54 -14.40
N ALA A 111 17.42 13.59 -13.87
CA ALA A 111 16.66 12.65 -14.68
C ALA A 111 15.56 13.34 -15.52
N ILE A 112 14.87 14.33 -14.95
CA ILE A 112 13.83 15.08 -15.65
C ILE A 112 14.46 15.97 -16.72
N PHE A 113 15.48 16.75 -16.38
CA PHE A 113 16.16 17.63 -17.33
C PHE A 113 16.67 16.89 -18.56
N ASN A 114 17.31 15.73 -18.36
CA ASN A 114 17.86 14.91 -19.45
C ASN A 114 16.79 14.34 -20.40
N ARG A 115 15.51 14.31 -20.01
CA ARG A 115 14.40 13.85 -20.86
C ARG A 115 13.65 14.97 -21.58
N LEU A 116 13.91 16.23 -21.26
CA LEU A 116 13.31 17.35 -21.97
C LEU A 116 13.86 17.45 -23.40
N GLU A 117 13.05 17.97 -24.32
CA GLU A 117 13.51 18.29 -25.68
C GLU A 117 14.67 19.30 -25.65
N PRO A 118 15.65 19.21 -26.57
CA PRO A 118 16.85 20.06 -26.54
C PRO A 118 16.55 21.57 -26.47
N ASP A 119 15.52 22.04 -27.19
CA ASP A 119 15.11 23.44 -27.17
C ASP A 119 14.55 23.87 -25.81
N THR A 120 13.83 22.96 -25.13
CA THR A 120 13.31 23.17 -23.78
C THR A 120 14.43 23.16 -22.75
N GLN A 121 15.41 22.27 -22.87
CA GLN A 121 16.61 22.27 -22.03
C GLN A 121 17.34 23.62 -22.13
N ALA A 122 17.57 24.10 -23.35
CA ALA A 122 18.24 25.39 -23.58
C ALA A 122 17.45 26.58 -23.01
N ALA A 123 16.12 26.56 -23.14
CA ALA A 123 15.26 27.58 -22.54
C ALA A 123 15.33 27.57 -21.00
N PHE A 124 15.33 26.39 -20.38
CA PHE A 124 15.44 26.23 -18.93
C PHE A 124 16.78 26.77 -18.41
N VAL A 125 17.89 26.41 -19.03
CA VAL A 125 19.23 26.92 -18.64
C VAL A 125 19.29 28.44 -18.70
N ARG A 126 18.77 29.05 -19.78
CA ARG A 126 18.71 30.53 -19.90
C ARG A 126 17.89 31.17 -18.79
N TYR A 127 16.75 30.59 -18.45
CA TYR A 127 15.89 31.09 -17.36
C TYR A 127 16.64 31.08 -16.02
N VAL A 128 17.28 29.97 -15.67
CA VAL A 128 18.03 29.82 -14.41
C VAL A 128 19.19 30.81 -14.33
N GLN A 129 19.98 30.94 -15.41
CA GLN A 129 21.10 31.90 -15.46
C GLN A 129 20.63 33.35 -15.30
N THR A 130 19.51 33.71 -15.93
CA THR A 130 18.94 35.07 -15.84
C THR A 130 18.48 35.37 -14.41
N ARG A 131 17.82 34.41 -13.75
CA ARG A 131 17.39 34.54 -12.36
C ARG A 131 18.57 34.67 -11.39
N ALA A 132 19.68 33.98 -11.64
CA ALA A 132 20.88 34.07 -10.80
C ALA A 132 21.61 35.41 -10.91
N ALA A 133 21.39 36.16 -12.01
CA ALA A 133 21.99 37.47 -12.26
C ALA A 133 21.14 38.66 -11.78
N ALA A 134 19.90 38.41 -11.33
CA ALA A 134 18.95 39.39 -10.81
C ALA A 134 18.93 39.39 -9.27
#